data_AF-A0A3N1UFJ8-F1
#
_entry.id   AF-A0A3N1UFJ8-F1
#
_cell.length_a   1.000
_cell.length_b   1.000
_cell.length_c   1.000
_cell.angle_alpha   90.00
_cell.angle_beta   90.00
_cell.angle_gamma   90.00
#
_symmetry.space_group_name_H-M   'P 1'
#
loop_
_entity.id
_entity.type
_entity.pdbx_description
1 polymer ?
#
loop_
_entity_poly.entity_id
_entity_poly.type
_entity_poly.pdbx_seq_one_letter_code
_entity_poly.pdbx_strand_id
1 'polypeptide(L)'
;MSGPDEALALRAEAVRERHRTTLGSVPAGVEARLGLALAHGRLHTEEALAGLRHVVLTDNALGGRVQQLVHFGQLLALGRAEPARIHARGALHAGAGIADLIGVAETALLTAGVPAYALGIETIVELTEADAGAGAVPAAEAGEPL
;
A
#
# COMPACT_ATOMS: atom_id res chain seq x y z
N MET A 1 22.59 14.57 35.50
CA MET A 1 23.10 14.45 34.12
C MET A 1 22.68 13.08 33.62
N SER A 2 21.72 13.04 32.70
CA SER A 2 21.25 11.77 32.11
C SER A 2 22.37 11.13 31.27
N GLY A 3 22.54 9.82 31.39
CA GLY A 3 23.60 9.07 30.70
C GLY A 3 23.34 8.89 29.19
N PRO A 4 24.36 8.47 28.41
CA PRO A 4 24.21 8.22 26.97
C PRO A 4 23.13 7.17 26.66
N ASP A 5 22.97 6.16 27.52
CA ASP A 5 21.95 5.12 27.38
C ASP A 5 20.53 5.65 27.61
N GLU A 6 20.38 6.60 28.53
CA GLU A 6 19.10 7.25 28.82
C GLU A 6 18.65 8.14 27.65
N ALA A 7 19.59 8.88 27.05
CA ALA A 7 19.34 9.67 25.85
C ALA A 7 18.92 8.78 24.66
N LEU A 8 19.53 7.60 24.52
CA LEU A 8 19.18 6.64 23.47
C LEU A 8 17.78 6.04 23.70
N ALA A 9 17.44 5.70 24.94
CA ALA A 9 16.11 5.20 25.30
C ALA A 9 15.01 6.23 25.02
N LEU A 10 15.24 7.50 25.36
CA LEU A 10 14.29 8.58 25.08
C LEU A 10 14.03 8.77 23.57
N ARG A 11 15.07 8.66 22.75
CA ARG A 11 14.93 8.74 21.29
C ARG A 11 14.13 7.58 20.70
N ALA A 12 14.36 6.36 21.17
CA ALA A 12 13.56 5.22 20.76
C ALA A 12 12.10 5.34 21.21
N GLU A 13 11.86 5.88 22.41
CA GLU A 13 10.51 6.12 22.89
C GLU A 13 9.76 7.18 22.07
N ALA A 14 10.45 8.22 21.61
CA ALA A 14 9.87 9.19 20.70
C ALA A 14 9.38 8.56 19.38
N VAL A 15 10.07 7.52 18.88
CA VAL A 15 9.60 6.75 17.72
C VAL A 15 8.33 5.96 18.05
N ARG A 16 8.28 5.29 19.21
CA ARG A 16 7.10 4.56 19.67
C ARG A 16 5.89 5.47 19.80
N GLU A 17 6.08 6.65 20.38
CA GLU A 17 4.98 7.57 20.66
C GLU A 17 4.31 8.07 19.38
N ARG A 18 5.08 8.31 18.32
CA ARG A 18 4.51 8.64 17.00
C ARG A 18 3.61 7.53 16.46
N HIS A 19 3.98 6.27 16.68
CA HIS A 19 3.14 5.14 16.31
C HIS A 19 1.86 5.06 17.16
N ARG A 20 1.95 5.27 18.48
CA ARG A 20 0.77 5.31 19.35
C ARG A 20 -0.19 6.42 18.95
N THR A 21 0.33 7.62 18.70
CA THR A 21 -0.47 8.76 18.22
C THR A 21 -1.18 8.46 16.90
N THR A 22 -0.53 7.74 15.98
CA THR A 22 -1.07 7.49 14.63
C THR A 22 -2.00 6.27 14.56
N LEU A 23 -1.69 5.22 15.31
CA LEU A 23 -2.30 3.89 15.17
C LEU A 23 -3.00 3.41 16.46
N GLY A 24 -2.97 4.19 17.52
CA GLY A 24 -3.43 3.81 18.86
C GLY A 24 -2.54 2.79 19.56
N SER A 25 -1.47 2.30 18.92
CA SER A 25 -0.57 1.27 19.46
C SER A 25 0.79 1.28 18.74
N VAL A 26 1.78 0.61 19.32
CA VAL A 26 3.05 0.32 18.63
C VAL A 26 2.95 -1.06 17.97
N PRO A 27 3.03 -1.18 16.63
CA PRO A 27 3.00 -2.48 15.97
C PRO A 27 4.19 -3.35 16.39
N ALA A 28 3.98 -4.67 16.52
CA ALA A 28 5.05 -5.61 16.91
C ALA A 28 6.27 -5.56 15.98
N GLY A 29 6.06 -5.37 14.68
CA GLY A 29 7.16 -5.20 13.71
C GLY A 29 7.97 -3.92 13.93
N VAL A 30 7.39 -2.87 14.52
CA VAL A 30 8.13 -1.66 14.92
C VAL A 30 8.96 -1.93 16.16
N GLU A 31 8.39 -2.59 17.18
CA GLU A 31 9.14 -2.97 18.39
C GLU A 31 10.36 -3.84 18.06
N ALA A 32 10.18 -4.85 17.19
CA ALA A 32 11.26 -5.72 16.76
C ALA A 32 12.40 -4.94 16.08
N ARG A 33 12.06 -4.00 15.17
CA ARG A 33 13.08 -3.19 14.50
C ARG A 33 13.76 -2.20 15.44
N LEU A 34 13.04 -1.59 16.37
CA LEU A 34 13.64 -0.72 17.39
C LEU A 34 14.61 -1.50 18.30
N GLY A 35 14.24 -2.71 18.71
CA GLY A 35 15.12 -3.59 19.47
C GLY A 35 16.44 -3.88 18.75
N LEU A 36 16.38 -4.25 17.47
CA LEU A 36 17.56 -4.45 16.63
C LEU A 36 18.36 -3.15 16.43
N ALA A 37 17.67 -2.05 16.18
CA ALA A 37 18.31 -0.76 15.96
C ALA A 37 19.08 -0.27 17.19
N LEU A 38 18.54 -0.50 18.39
CA LEU A 38 19.21 -0.22 19.66
C LEU A 38 20.43 -1.15 19.86
N ALA A 39 20.23 -2.46 19.70
CA ALA A 39 21.29 -3.46 19.89
C ALA A 39 22.51 -3.26 18.96
N HIS A 40 22.30 -2.65 17.79
CA HIS A 40 23.34 -2.49 16.77
C HIS A 40 23.72 -1.03 16.46
N GLY A 41 23.26 -0.06 17.25
CA GLY A 41 23.60 1.36 17.04
C GLY A 41 23.04 1.95 15.73
N ARG A 42 21.92 1.43 15.24
CA ARG A 42 21.27 1.81 13.97
C ARG A 42 19.99 2.63 14.15
N LEU A 43 19.74 3.19 15.34
CA LEU A 43 18.50 3.93 15.67
C LEU A 43 18.15 5.04 14.67
N HIS A 44 19.16 5.71 14.10
CA HIS A 44 18.98 6.76 13.09
C HIS A 44 18.14 6.33 11.88
N THR A 45 18.16 5.04 11.52
CA THR A 45 17.32 4.52 10.41
C THR A 45 15.85 4.57 10.77
N GLU A 46 15.49 4.14 11.99
CA GLU A 46 14.09 4.16 12.45
C GLU A 46 13.60 5.59 12.70
N GLU A 47 14.47 6.49 13.17
CA GLU A 47 14.16 7.92 13.28
C GLU A 47 13.91 8.56 11.92
N ALA A 48 14.76 8.27 10.93
CA ALA A 48 14.57 8.74 9.55
C ALA A 48 13.26 8.20 8.95
N LEU A 49 12.95 6.92 9.17
CA LEU A 49 11.69 6.32 8.75
C LEU A 49 10.48 6.99 9.44
N ALA A 50 10.57 7.24 10.74
CA ALA A 50 9.53 7.94 11.49
C ALA A 50 9.36 9.40 11.01
N GLY A 51 10.46 10.04 10.61
CA GLY A 51 10.45 11.36 9.97
C GLY A 51 9.74 11.33 8.61
N LEU A 52 10.13 10.40 7.73
CA LEU A 52 9.49 10.25 6.42
C LEU A 52 7.99 9.95 6.55
N ARG A 53 7.62 9.05 7.47
CA ARG A 53 6.20 8.75 7.74
C ARG A 53 5.44 9.99 8.21
N HIS A 54 6.04 10.83 9.05
CA HIS A 54 5.40 12.07 9.47
C HIS A 54 5.11 12.98 8.28
N VAL A 55 6.11 13.22 7.42
CA VAL A 55 5.94 14.06 6.22
C VAL A 55 4.89 13.48 5.26
N VAL A 56 4.97 12.19 4.95
CA VAL A 56 4.12 11.59 3.90
C VAL A 56 2.71 11.28 4.40
N LEU A 57 2.54 10.99 5.69
CA LEU A 57 1.27 10.51 6.25
C LEU A 57 0.58 11.50 7.19
N THR A 58 1.34 12.19 8.05
CA THR A 58 0.77 13.12 9.04
C THR A 58 0.60 14.51 8.45
N ASP A 59 1.64 15.04 7.81
CA ASP A 59 1.63 16.36 7.14
C ASP A 59 1.05 16.27 5.72
N ASN A 60 0.09 15.38 5.54
CA ASN A 60 -0.57 15.14 4.27
C ASN A 60 -1.93 15.85 4.23
N ALA A 61 -2.29 16.40 3.07
CA ALA A 61 -3.56 17.10 2.87
C ALA A 61 -4.82 16.24 3.15
N LEU A 62 -4.70 14.91 3.09
CA LEU A 62 -5.80 13.98 3.33
C LEU A 62 -6.15 13.83 4.82
N GLY A 63 -5.23 14.15 5.73
CA GLY A 63 -5.40 13.95 7.16
C GLY A 63 -5.40 12.47 7.59
N GLY A 64 -5.33 12.25 8.91
CA GLY A 64 -5.11 10.92 9.49
C GLY A 64 -6.20 9.90 9.16
N ARG A 65 -7.48 10.28 9.27
CA ARG A 65 -8.61 9.37 8.98
C ARG A 65 -8.58 8.85 7.55
N VAL A 66 -8.49 9.76 6.57
CA VAL A 66 -8.50 9.38 5.15
C VAL A 66 -7.24 8.57 4.81
N GLN A 67 -6.06 8.95 5.32
CA GLN A 67 -4.86 8.17 5.02
C GLN A 67 -4.90 6.73 5.54
N GLN A 68 -5.51 6.49 6.70
CA GLN A 68 -5.65 5.12 7.18
C GLN A 68 -6.59 4.30 6.30
N LEU A 69 -7.70 4.90 5.82
CA LEU A 69 -8.62 4.27 4.88
C LEU A 69 -7.96 3.98 3.52
N VAL A 70 -7.14 4.90 2.99
CA VAL A 70 -6.37 4.71 1.75
C VAL A 70 -5.41 3.53 1.88
N HIS A 71 -4.58 3.49 2.94
CA HIS A 71 -3.67 2.35 3.15
C HIS A 71 -4.42 1.04 3.34
N PHE A 72 -5.54 1.05 4.08
CA PHE A 72 -6.37 -0.14 4.25
C PHE A 72 -6.81 -0.70 2.89
N GLY A 73 -7.35 0.14 2.00
CA GLY A 73 -7.75 -0.27 0.66
C GLY A 73 -6.61 -0.78 -0.20
N GLN A 74 -5.47 -0.08 -0.22
CA GLN A 74 -4.28 -0.49 -0.98
C GLN A 74 -3.75 -1.86 -0.51
N LEU A 75 -3.70 -2.07 0.80
CA LEU A 75 -3.19 -3.32 1.38
C LEU A 75 -4.17 -4.48 1.19
N LEU A 76 -5.49 -4.21 1.16
CA LEU A 76 -6.48 -5.19 0.74
C LEU A 76 -6.27 -5.63 -0.71
N ALA A 77 -6.13 -4.67 -1.64
CA ALA A 77 -5.92 -4.95 -3.05
C ALA A 77 -4.63 -5.77 -3.31
N LEU A 78 -3.60 -5.59 -2.47
CA LEU A 78 -2.35 -6.34 -2.52
C LEU A 78 -2.38 -7.68 -1.75
N GLY A 79 -3.52 -8.06 -1.14
CA GLY A 79 -3.64 -9.28 -0.33
C GLY A 79 -2.79 -9.27 0.95
N ARG A 80 -2.44 -8.09 1.48
CA ARG A 80 -1.58 -7.91 2.67
C ARG A 80 -2.43 -7.82 3.94
N ALA A 81 -2.97 -8.97 4.35
CA ALA A 81 -3.96 -9.07 5.42
C ALA A 81 -3.53 -8.41 6.75
N GLU A 82 -2.35 -8.72 7.27
CA GLU A 82 -1.95 -8.22 8.59
C GLU A 82 -1.68 -6.70 8.60
N PRO A 83 -0.93 -6.13 7.65
CA PRO A 83 -0.86 -4.68 7.48
C PRO A 83 -2.23 -4.02 7.29
N ALA A 84 -3.12 -4.61 6.49
CA ALA A 84 -4.47 -4.06 6.28
C ALA A 84 -5.25 -3.95 7.61
N ARG A 85 -5.16 -4.95 8.49
CA ARG A 85 -5.79 -4.91 9.83
C ARG A 85 -5.22 -3.80 10.71
N ILE A 86 -3.92 -3.53 10.63
CA ILE A 86 -3.28 -2.43 11.38
C ILE A 86 -3.91 -1.10 10.94
N HIS A 87 -4.05 -0.88 9.64
CA HIS A 87 -4.61 0.36 9.09
C HIS A 87 -6.12 0.50 9.29
N ALA A 88 -6.89 -0.60 9.28
CA ALA A 88 -8.29 -0.58 9.68
C ALA A 88 -8.46 -0.11 11.14
N ARG A 89 -7.64 -0.63 12.07
CA ARG A 89 -7.64 -0.16 13.48
C ARG A 89 -7.19 1.29 13.60
N GLY A 90 -6.16 1.68 12.85
CA GLY A 90 -5.71 3.08 12.78
C GLY A 90 -6.79 4.03 12.29
N ALA A 91 -7.60 3.61 11.32
CA ALA A 91 -8.73 4.40 10.81
C ALA A 91 -9.80 4.59 11.90
N LEU A 92 -10.16 3.53 12.62
CA LEU A 92 -11.10 3.61 13.75
C LEU A 92 -10.58 4.54 14.85
N HIS A 93 -9.28 4.44 15.17
CA HIS A 93 -8.63 5.34 16.13
C HIS A 93 -8.69 6.80 15.68
N ALA A 94 -8.59 7.06 14.37
CA ALA A 94 -8.73 8.38 13.77
C ALA A 94 -10.19 8.82 13.55
N GLY A 95 -11.17 8.10 14.10
CA GLY A 95 -12.60 8.46 14.06
C GLY A 95 -13.37 7.95 12.84
N ALA A 96 -12.83 7.01 12.06
CA ALA A 96 -13.62 6.32 11.05
C ALA A 96 -14.67 5.40 11.68
N GLY A 97 -15.77 5.18 10.97
CA GLY A 97 -16.80 4.21 11.32
C GLY A 97 -16.64 2.88 10.59
N ILE A 98 -17.41 1.87 11.01
CA ILE A 98 -17.48 0.58 10.31
C ILE A 98 -17.97 0.74 8.87
N ALA A 99 -18.91 1.66 8.61
CA ALA A 99 -19.39 1.95 7.27
C ALA A 99 -18.27 2.45 6.33
N ASP A 100 -17.31 3.23 6.83
CA ASP A 100 -16.15 3.66 6.05
C ASP A 100 -15.29 2.46 5.62
N LEU A 101 -15.06 1.51 6.55
CA LEU A 101 -14.28 0.30 6.27
C LEU A 101 -14.98 -0.61 5.25
N ILE A 102 -16.31 -0.74 5.34
CA ILE A 102 -17.13 -1.48 4.36
C ILE A 102 -16.97 -0.84 2.97
N GLY A 103 -17.14 0.48 2.87
CA GLY A 103 -17.01 1.19 1.59
C GLY A 103 -15.61 1.04 0.97
N VAL A 104 -14.55 1.04 1.78
CA VAL A 104 -13.18 0.76 1.31
C VAL A 104 -13.07 -0.69 0.78
N ALA A 105 -13.63 -1.67 1.47
CA ALA A 105 -13.59 -3.07 1.04
C ALA A 105 -14.38 -3.30 -0.26
N GLU A 106 -15.57 -2.70 -0.39
CA GLU A 106 -16.37 -2.71 -1.62
C GLU A 106 -15.61 -2.06 -2.79
N THR A 107 -14.93 -0.95 -2.53
CA THR A 107 -14.09 -0.28 -3.54
C THR A 107 -12.89 -1.14 -3.95
N ALA A 108 -12.28 -1.85 -2.99
CA ALA A 108 -11.14 -2.73 -3.25
C ALA A 108 -11.49 -3.91 -4.17
N LEU A 109 -12.75 -4.39 -4.16
CA LEU A 109 -13.22 -5.40 -5.13
C LEU A 109 -13.03 -4.91 -6.57
N LEU A 110 -13.39 -3.65 -6.83
CA LEU A 110 -13.28 -3.07 -8.16
C LEU A 110 -11.82 -2.80 -8.53
N THR A 111 -11.05 -2.19 -7.62
CA THR A 111 -9.68 -1.78 -7.94
C THR A 111 -8.69 -2.95 -8.02
N ALA A 112 -8.99 -4.09 -7.41
CA ALA A 112 -8.19 -5.31 -7.56
C ALA A 112 -8.65 -6.19 -8.73
N GLY A 113 -9.96 -6.26 -9.01
CA GLY A 113 -10.53 -7.18 -10.00
C GLY A 113 -10.66 -6.61 -11.41
N VAL A 114 -11.17 -5.37 -11.54
CA VAL A 114 -11.48 -4.78 -12.85
C VAL A 114 -10.22 -4.57 -13.71
N PRO A 115 -9.07 -4.12 -13.18
CA PRO A 115 -7.86 -3.99 -14.00
C PRO A 115 -7.39 -5.32 -14.60
N ALA A 116 -7.49 -6.42 -13.84
CA ALA A 116 -7.12 -7.74 -14.35
C ALA A 116 -8.08 -8.21 -15.45
N TYR A 117 -9.39 -7.96 -15.28
CA TYR A 117 -10.38 -8.24 -16.30
C TYR A 117 -10.12 -7.43 -17.59
N ALA A 118 -9.91 -6.11 -17.46
CA ALA A 118 -9.67 -5.22 -18.58
C ALA A 118 -8.42 -5.64 -19.38
N LEU A 119 -7.30 -5.88 -18.68
CA LEU A 119 -6.07 -6.38 -19.31
C LEU A 119 -6.30 -7.71 -20.05
N GLY A 120 -7.08 -8.61 -19.46
CA GLY A 120 -7.45 -9.88 -20.10
C GLY A 120 -8.25 -9.67 -21.39
N ILE A 121 -9.23 -8.77 -21.39
CA ILE A 121 -10.02 -8.43 -22.58
C ILE A 121 -9.14 -7.77 -23.65
N GLU A 122 -8.31 -6.80 -23.29
CA GLU A 122 -7.36 -6.16 -24.21
C GLU A 122 -6.45 -7.21 -24.87
N THR A 123 -5.89 -8.13 -24.09
CA THR A 123 -5.07 -9.23 -24.60
C THR A 123 -5.84 -10.13 -25.58
N ILE A 124 -7.10 -10.47 -25.30
CA ILE A 124 -7.94 -11.30 -26.18
C ILE A 124 -8.24 -10.57 -27.50
N VAL A 125 -8.49 -9.26 -27.45
CA VAL A 125 -8.70 -8.43 -28.63
C VAL A 125 -7.45 -8.44 -29.50
N GLU A 126 -6.28 -8.17 -28.92
CA GLU A 126 -4.99 -8.19 -29.64
C GLU A 126 -4.74 -9.54 -30.34
N LEU A 127 -5.01 -10.66 -29.66
CA LEU A 127 -4.85 -12.00 -30.22
C LEU A 127 -5.82 -12.27 -31.39
N THR A 128 -7.06 -11.78 -31.29
CA THR A 128 -8.08 -11.99 -32.32
C THR A 128 -7.78 -11.17 -33.57
N GLU A 129 -7.29 -9.93 -33.42
CA GLU A 129 -6.89 -9.08 -34.54
C GLU A 129 -5.64 -9.62 -35.25
N ALA A 130 -4.67 -10.15 -34.51
CA ALA A 130 -3.48 -10.79 -35.08
C ALA A 130 -3.83 -12.02 -35.92
N ASP A 131 -4.77 -12.85 -35.46
CA ASP A 131 -5.24 -14.03 -36.19
C ASP A 131 -5.98 -13.64 -37.48
N ALA A 132 -6.84 -12.62 -37.42
CA ALA A 132 -7.54 -12.10 -38.59
C ALA A 132 -6.59 -11.53 -39.66
N GLY A 133 -5.48 -10.89 -39.24
CA GLY A 133 -4.43 -10.41 -40.14
C GLY A 133 -3.58 -11.53 -40.76
N ALA A 134 -3.39 -12.64 -40.06
CA ALA A 134 -2.64 -13.80 -40.54
C ALA A 134 -3.46 -14.72 -41.48
N GLY A 135 -4.78 -14.75 -41.32
CA GLY A 135 -5.71 -15.53 -42.15
C GLY A 135 -6.04 -14.92 -43.53
N ALA A 136 -5.64 -13.67 -43.78
CA ALA A 136 -5.78 -13.02 -45.09
C ALA A 136 -4.74 -13.57 -46.08
N VAL A 137 -5.03 -14.73 -46.68
CA VAL A 137 -4.28 -15.23 -47.85
C VAL A 137 -4.40 -14.18 -48.97
N PRO A 138 -3.31 -13.69 -49.57
CA PRO A 138 -3.41 -12.78 -50.71
C PRO A 138 -4.19 -13.51 -51.81
N ALA A 139 -5.29 -12.91 -52.24
CA ALA A 139 -6.09 -13.42 -53.35
C ALA A 139 -5.15 -13.63 -54.53
N ALA A 140 -4.94 -14.89 -54.90
CA ALA A 140 -4.15 -15.26 -56.06
C ALA A 140 -4.66 -14.46 -57.26
N GLU A 141 -3.77 -13.73 -57.92
CA GLU A 141 -4.07 -13.00 -59.15
C GLU A 141 -4.64 -14.00 -60.16
N ALA A 142 -5.97 -13.97 -60.32
CA ALA A 142 -6.66 -14.71 -61.35
C ALA A 142 -6.24 -14.10 -62.68
N GLY A 143 -5.50 -14.88 -63.45
CA GLY A 143 -4.95 -14.47 -64.74
C GLY A 143 -6.02 -13.93 -65.69
N GLU A 144 -5.66 -12.86 -66.39
CA GLU A 144 -6.37 -12.45 -67.60
C GLU A 144 -6.00 -13.39 -68.76
N PRO A 145 -6.99 -13.87 -69.54
CA PRO A 145 -6.72 -14.55 -70.79
C PRO A 145 -6.56 -13.53 -71.92
N LEU A 146 -5.46 -13.63 -72.66
CA LEU A 146 -5.36 -13.22 -74.07
C LEU A 146 -4.59 -14.29 -74.86
#